data_AF-A0A2E9L0S0-F1
#
_entry.id   AF-A0A2E9L0S0-F1
#
_cell.length_a   1.000
_cell.length_b   1.000
_cell.length_c   1.000
_cell.angle_alpha   90.00
_cell.angle_beta   90.00
_cell.angle_gamma   90.00
#
_symmetry.space_group_name_H-M   'P 1'
#
loop_
_entity.id
_entity.type
_entity.pdbx_description
1 polymer ?
#
loop_
_entity_poly.entity_id
_entity_poly.type
_entity_poly.pdbx_seq_one_letter_code
_entity_poly.pdbx_strand_id
1 'polypeptide(L)'
;MVVEWNFESIFALFWLALVLSIGSILILMRLIQSGAAADVASLFYIVPPAAVIEAWCLFDEKLGWLVVVVMLVAVLGVAIVVQRPQSQSKAGEG
;
A
#
# COMPACT_ATOMS: atom_id res chain seq x y z
N MET A 1 -29.04 10.97 9.04
CA MET A 1 -27.80 10.20 9.29
C MET A 1 -27.09 10.89 10.43
N VAL A 2 -27.21 10.36 11.65
CA VAL A 2 -26.59 10.95 12.85
C VAL A 2 -25.28 10.19 13.07
N VAL A 3 -24.16 10.91 13.10
CA VAL A 3 -22.87 10.31 13.45
C VAL A 3 -22.90 10.12 14.96
N GLU A 4 -22.99 8.87 15.40
CA GLU A 4 -22.85 8.53 16.82
C GLU A 4 -21.38 8.63 17.20
N TRP A 5 -21.03 9.69 17.91
CA TRP A 5 -19.69 9.93 18.39
C TRP A 5 -19.39 9.00 19.56
N ASN A 6 -18.85 7.82 19.24
CA ASN A 6 -18.35 6.87 20.21
C ASN A 6 -16.80 6.96 20.29
N PHE A 7 -16.24 6.48 21.39
CA PHE A 7 -14.79 6.45 21.62
C PHE A 7 -14.05 5.74 20.49
N GLU A 8 -14.63 4.67 19.95
CA GLU A 8 -14.10 3.89 18.83
C GLU A 8 -13.97 4.73 17.54
N SER A 9 -14.97 5.56 17.24
CA SER A 9 -14.94 6.45 16.08
C SER A 9 -13.91 7.58 16.24
N ILE A 10 -13.79 8.13 17.45
CA ILE A 10 -12.78 9.16 17.77
C ILE A 10 -11.37 8.56 17.65
N PHE A 11 -11.18 7.34 18.15
CA PHE A 11 -9.91 6.62 18.05
C PHE A 11 -9.55 6.31 16.59
N ALA A 12 -10.51 5.85 15.79
CA ALA A 12 -10.31 5.62 14.36
C ALA A 12 -9.90 6.91 13.62
N LEU A 13 -10.59 8.02 13.89
CA LEU A 13 -10.24 9.33 13.31
C LEU A 13 -8.86 9.80 13.74
N PHE A 14 -8.52 9.64 15.03
CA PHE A 14 -7.20 9.97 15.55
C PHE A 14 -6.10 9.12 14.89
N TRP A 15 -6.34 7.82 14.74
CA TRP A 15 -5.42 6.89 14.10
C TRP A 15 -5.19 7.25 12.63
N LEU A 16 -6.27 7.47 11.88
CA LEU A 16 -6.19 7.84 10.46
C LEU A 16 -5.54 9.21 10.25
N ALA A 17 -5.82 10.19 11.12
CA ALA A 17 -5.30 11.53 10.93
C ALA A 17 -3.86 11.70 11.45
N LEU A 18 -3.55 11.19 12.64
CA LEU A 18 -2.23 11.37 13.24
C LEU A 18 -1.27 10.25 12.88
N VAL A 19 -1.64 8.98 13.08
CA VAL A 19 -0.70 7.87 12.89
C VAL A 19 -0.35 7.68 11.43
N LEU A 20 -1.34 7.71 10.52
CA LEU A 20 -1.03 7.60 9.10
C LEU A 20 -0.27 8.84 8.58
N SER A 21 -0.61 10.05 9.00
CA SER A 21 0.08 11.26 8.53
C SER A 21 1.52 11.34 9.05
N ILE A 22 1.70 11.30 10.37
CA ILE A 22 3.01 11.38 11.01
C ILE A 22 3.84 10.15 10.62
N GLY A 23 3.24 8.96 10.66
CA GLY A 23 3.90 7.72 10.26
C GLY A 23 4.40 7.76 8.81
N SER A 24 3.59 8.23 7.86
CA SER A 24 3.99 8.35 6.45
C SER A 24 5.14 9.33 6.25
N ILE A 25 5.10 10.50 6.91
CA ILE A 25 6.16 11.51 6.79
C ILE A 25 7.46 11.02 7.44
N LEU A 26 7.38 10.38 8.62
CA LEU A 26 8.56 9.80 9.28
C LEU A 26 9.17 8.67 8.45
N ILE A 27 8.34 7.81 7.85
CA ILE A 27 8.78 6.77 6.92
C ILE A 27 9.47 7.42 5.72
N LEU A 28 8.85 8.44 5.10
CA LEU A 28 9.45 9.18 3.99
C LEU A 28 10.81 9.79 4.36
N MET A 29 10.91 10.47 5.50
CA MET A 29 12.17 11.01 6.00
C MET A 29 13.21 9.91 6.26
N ARG A 30 12.78 8.75 6.77
CA ARG A 30 13.66 7.60 6.99
C ARG A 30 14.13 6.96 5.68
N LEU A 31 13.28 6.90 4.65
CA LEU A 31 13.64 6.45 3.29
C LEU A 31 14.66 7.37 2.64
N ILE A 32 14.50 8.68 2.82
CA ILE A 32 15.45 9.68 2.32
C ILE A 32 16.83 9.47 2.98
N GLN A 33 16.87 9.14 4.28
CA GLN A 33 18.11 8.88 5.00
C GLN A 33 18.73 7.51 4.72
N SER A 34 17.94 6.49 4.40
CA SER A 34 18.44 5.12 4.27
C SER A 34 18.96 4.77 2.88
N GLY A 35 18.70 5.57 1.84
CA GLY A 35 19.00 5.18 0.44
C GLY A 35 18.26 3.93 -0.06
N ALA A 36 17.57 3.22 0.84
CA ALA A 36 16.75 2.03 0.63
C ALA A 36 15.28 2.40 0.42
N ALA A 37 15.04 3.53 -0.26
CA ALA A 37 13.71 4.02 -0.58
C ALA A 37 12.84 2.98 -1.33
N ALA A 38 13.49 2.04 -2.00
CA ALA A 38 12.85 1.01 -2.80
C ALA A 38 12.15 -0.10 -1.98
N ASP A 39 12.67 -0.48 -0.81
CA ASP A 39 12.14 -1.66 -0.09
C ASP A 39 10.78 -1.40 0.56
N VAL A 40 10.59 -0.20 1.12
CA VAL A 40 9.28 0.17 1.72
C VAL A 40 8.28 0.57 0.63
N ALA A 41 8.73 1.22 -0.45
CA ALA A 41 7.90 1.52 -1.61
C ALA A 41 7.35 0.24 -2.27
N SER A 42 8.15 -0.82 -2.34
CA SER A 42 7.74 -2.15 -2.78
C SER A 42 6.60 -2.73 -1.93
N LEU A 43 6.64 -2.58 -0.60
CA LEU A 43 5.54 -2.98 0.28
C LEU A 43 4.24 -2.21 -0.03
N PHE A 44 4.35 -0.89 -0.28
CA PHE A 44 3.18 -0.09 -0.71
C PHE A 44 2.59 -0.58 -2.04
N TYR A 45 3.40 -1.17 -2.94
CA TYR A 45 2.90 -1.79 -4.18
C TYR A 45 2.09 -3.09 -3.95
N ILE A 46 2.26 -3.78 -2.81
CA ILE A 46 1.47 -4.98 -2.45
C ILE A 46 0.12 -4.64 -1.82
N VAL A 47 -0.07 -3.41 -1.32
CA VAL A 47 -1.31 -2.96 -0.68
C VAL A 47 -2.55 -3.13 -1.57
N PRO A 48 -2.58 -2.70 -2.85
CA PRO A 48 -3.76 -2.89 -3.69
C PRO A 48 -4.16 -4.36 -3.90
N PRO A 49 -3.24 -5.30 -4.22
CA PRO A 49 -3.56 -6.73 -4.24
C PRO A 49 -4.10 -7.26 -2.91
N ALA A 50 -3.48 -6.88 -1.78
CA ALA A 50 -3.91 -7.32 -0.46
C ALA A 50 -5.33 -6.84 -0.12
N ALA A 51 -5.66 -5.58 -0.44
CA ALA A 51 -6.99 -5.01 -0.23
C ALA A 51 -8.07 -5.74 -1.04
N VAL A 52 -7.74 -6.21 -2.26
CA VAL A 52 -8.67 -7.03 -3.07
C VAL A 52 -8.92 -8.40 -2.43
N ILE A 53 -7.88 -9.03 -1.90
CA ILE A 53 -7.99 -10.32 -1.18
C ILE A 53 -8.84 -10.15 0.09
N GLU A 54 -8.60 -9.09 0.86
CA GLU A 54 -9.40 -8.75 2.04
C GLU A 54 -10.86 -8.50 1.67
N ALA A 55 -11.14 -7.72 0.63
CA ALA A 55 -12.50 -7.45 0.18
C ALA A 55 -13.24 -8.73 -0.24
N TRP A 56 -12.57 -9.63 -0.97
CA TRP A 56 -13.14 -10.93 -1.35
C TRP A 56 -13.46 -11.80 -0.13
N CYS A 57 -12.57 -11.82 0.87
CA CYS A 57 -12.70 -12.64 2.06
C CYS A 57 -13.74 -12.10 3.07
N LEU A 58 -13.77 -10.78 3.27
CA LEU A 58 -14.57 -10.12 4.30
C LEU A 58 -16.00 -9.79 3.87
N PHE A 59 -16.22 -9.50 2.58
CA PHE A 59 -17.51 -9.03 2.10
C PHE A 59 -18.32 -10.08 1.34
N ASP A 60 -17.72 -11.23 0.96
CA ASP A 60 -18.36 -12.35 0.22
C ASP A 60 -19.18 -11.89 -1.02
N GLU A 61 -18.88 -10.69 -1.54
CA GLU A 61 -19.57 -10.13 -2.69
C GLU A 61 -19.20 -10.94 -3.93
N LYS A 62 -20.20 -11.28 -4.74
CA LYS A 62 -19.99 -11.86 -6.06
C LYS A 62 -19.18 -10.87 -6.88
N LEU A 63 -17.86 -11.05 -6.88
CA LEU A 63 -16.89 -10.28 -7.63
C LEU A 63 -17.40 -10.14 -9.06
N GLY A 64 -18.03 -9.00 -9.34
CA GLY A 64 -18.51 -8.71 -10.68
C GLY A 64 -17.32 -8.78 -11.64
N TRP A 65 -17.58 -9.12 -12.90
CA TRP A 65 -16.54 -9.25 -13.93
C TRP A 65 -15.57 -8.05 -13.95
N LEU A 66 -16.07 -6.86 -13.60
CA LEU A 66 -15.28 -5.63 -13.44
C LEU A 66 -14.16 -5.76 -12.39
N VAL A 67 -14.42 -6.38 -11.23
CA VAL A 67 -13.41 -6.53 -10.17
C VAL A 67 -12.32 -7.51 -10.57
N VAL A 68 -12.67 -8.56 -11.31
CA VAL A 68 -11.69 -9.49 -11.89
C VAL A 68 -10.76 -8.77 -12.86
N VAL A 69 -11.31 -7.88 -13.71
CA VAL A 69 -10.51 -7.06 -14.62
C VAL A 69 -9.60 -6.10 -13.85
N VAL A 70 -10.12 -5.40 -12.83
CA VAL A 70 -9.32 -4.50 -11.98
C VAL A 70 -8.20 -5.26 -11.26
N MET A 71 -8.48 -6.46 -10.74
CA MET A 71 -7.51 -7.33 -10.08
C MET A 71 -6.40 -7.76 -11.05
N LEU A 72 -6.76 -8.19 -12.26
CA LEU A 72 -5.78 -8.54 -13.29
C LEU A 72 -4.90 -7.34 -13.67
N VAL A 73 -5.49 -6.16 -13.86
CA VAL A 73 -4.73 -4.93 -14.18
C VAL A 73 -3.80 -4.54 -13.04
N ALA A 74 -4.24 -4.62 -11.79
CA ALA A 74 -3.42 -4.33 -10.61
C ALA A 74 -2.25 -5.32 -10.46
N VAL A 75 -2.52 -6.63 -10.57
CA VAL A 75 -1.49 -7.67 -10.50
C VAL A 75 -0.46 -7.51 -11.62
N LEU A 76 -0.89 -7.23 -12.85
CA LEU A 76 0.02 -6.98 -13.97
C LEU A 76 0.87 -5.73 -13.75
N GLY A 77 0.26 -4.63 -13.26
CA GLY A 77 0.98 -3.41 -12.93
C GLY A 77 2.06 -3.62 -11.87
N VAL A 78 1.72 -4.34 -10.79
CA VAL A 78 2.68 -4.69 -9.72
C VAL A 78 3.76 -5.63 -10.23
N ALA A 79 3.40 -6.67 -11.00
CA ALA A 79 4.37 -7.61 -11.57
C ALA A 79 5.41 -6.90 -12.44
N ILE A 80 5.00 -5.92 -13.26
CA ILE A 80 5.93 -5.13 -14.10
C ILE A 80 6.89 -4.30 -13.24
N VAL A 81 6.41 -3.71 -12.14
CA VAL A 81 7.24 -2.91 -11.23
C VAL A 81 8.22 -3.79 -10.45
N VAL A 82 7.74 -4.91 -9.90
CA VAL A 82 8.55 -5.84 -9.10
C VAL A 82 9.59 -6.56 -9.96
N GLN A 83 9.29 -6.84 -11.23
CA GLN A 83 10.23 -7.48 -12.15
C GLN A 83 11.35 -6.57 -12.64
N ARG A 84 11.37 -5.27 -12.33
CA ARG A 84 12.56 -4.45 -12.56
C ARG A 84 13.63 -4.85 -11.54
N PRO A 85 14.64 -5.65 -11.92
CA PRO A 85 15.70 -5.99 -11.00
C PRO A 85 16.49 -4.70 -10.75
N GLN A 86 16.88 -4.44 -9.50
CA GLN A 86 17.84 -3.39 -9.15
C GLN A 86 19.26 -3.71 -9.67
N SER A 87 19.39 -4.09 -10.95
CA SER A 87 20.65 -4.30 -11.65
C SER A 87 21.23 -2.98 -12.14
N GLN A 88 21.39 -2.00 -11.23
CA GLN A 88 22.15 -0.80 -11.53
C GLN A 88 22.70 -0.16 -10.24
N SER A 89 23.48 -0.93 -9.48
CA SER A 89 24.42 -0.36 -8.50
C SER A 89 25.62 -1.29 -8.29
N LYS A 90 26.25 -1.74 -9.37
CA LYS A 90 27.61 -2.31 -9.40
C LYS A 90 28.23 -2.15 -10.80
N ALA A 91 28.55 -0.92 -11.19
CA ALA A 91 29.43 -0.66 -12.33
C ALA A 91 30.10 0.71 -12.13
N GLY A 92 31.35 0.70 -11.65
CA GLY A 92 32.08 1.85 -11.11
C GLY A 92 32.01 1.78 -9.60
N GLU A 93 33.04 1.40 -8.86
CA GLU A 93 34.40 1.91 -8.95
C GLU A 93 35.41 0.77 -8.73
N GLY A 94 36.34 0.64 -9.68
CA GLY A 94 37.60 -0.06 -9.58
C GLY A 94 38.69 0.84 -10.12
#